data_AF-A0A172YDQ6-F1
#
_entry.id   AF-A0A172YDQ6-F1
#
_cell.length_a   1.000
_cell.length_b   1.000
_cell.length_c   1.000
_cell.angle_alpha   90.00
_cell.angle_beta   90.00
_cell.angle_gamma   90.00
#
_symmetry.space_group_name_H-M   'P 1'
#
loop_
_entity.id
_entity.type
_entity.pdbx_description
1 polymer ?
#
loop_
_entity_poly.entity_id
_entity_poly.type
_entity_poly.pdbx_seq_one_letter_code
_entity_poly.pdbx_strand_id
1 'polypeptide(L)'
;MSDKGLAKKCIRLNVPRPSQGYWLMNDGERKSHKVPLPAYQDSYLEEIIYKPELQREVGKTPEKSDRMLTEEQLATAMTFRIQESVPRYHSLISGARKQAKKPSVDKYTRLVFGRDVVNPGMKVTPKTFDRACIFLQGLGELLGTFGWKLVKSSREMTGFSDGEQTLEFEIKEPVTKIQHSPLQECDWMTGFSGTPMSMFPPADLSSGLPTPGQ
;
A
#
# COMPACT_ATOMS: atom_id res chain seq x y z
N MET A 1 27.94 5.33 15.08
CA MET A 1 28.28 4.13 15.88
C MET A 1 29.62 3.61 15.38
N SER A 2 30.55 3.25 16.27
CA SER A 2 31.84 2.67 15.89
C SER A 2 31.71 1.15 15.69
N ASP A 3 32.41 0.57 14.71
CA ASP A 3 32.45 -0.87 14.42
C ASP A 3 32.83 -1.72 15.65
N LYS A 4 33.64 -1.15 16.55
CA LYS A 4 33.99 -1.78 17.83
C LYS A 4 32.81 -1.91 18.78
N GLY A 5 31.85 -0.98 18.72
CA GLY A 5 30.62 -1.02 19.50
C GLY A 5 29.67 -2.12 19.02
N LEU A 6 29.55 -2.27 17.70
CA LEU A 6 28.74 -3.34 17.09
C LEU A 6 29.34 -4.72 17.40
N ALA A 7 30.66 -4.86 17.29
CA ALA A 7 31.40 -6.06 17.66
C ALA A 7 31.10 -6.54 19.10
N LYS A 8 31.18 -5.63 20.08
CA LYS A 8 30.88 -5.94 21.49
C LYS A 8 29.43 -6.37 21.69
N LYS A 9 28.50 -5.78 20.92
CA LYS A 9 27.08 -6.12 20.99
C LYS A 9 26.79 -7.51 20.41
N CYS A 10 27.42 -7.87 19.28
CA CYS A 10 27.32 -9.21 18.69
C CYS A 10 27.88 -10.28 19.62
N ILE A 11 29.04 -10.04 20.26
CA ILE A 11 29.61 -10.96 21.26
C ILE A 11 28.65 -11.16 22.43
N ARG A 12 28.07 -10.07 22.96
CA ARG A 12 27.11 -10.14 24.07
C ARG A 12 25.85 -10.92 23.73
N LEU A 13 25.41 -10.86 22.46
CA LEU A 13 24.21 -11.53 21.97
C LEU A 13 24.50 -12.93 21.38
N ASN A 14 25.72 -13.44 21.52
CA ASN A 14 26.15 -14.73 20.97
C ASN A 14 25.94 -14.84 19.45
N VAL A 15 26.01 -13.71 18.75
CA VAL A 15 25.88 -13.66 17.28
C VAL A 15 27.26 -13.94 16.67
N PRO A 16 27.42 -15.02 15.88
CA PRO A 16 28.69 -15.35 15.25
C PRO A 16 29.09 -14.24 14.29
N ARG A 17 30.38 -13.88 14.32
CA ARG A 17 30.94 -12.86 13.44
C ARG A 17 31.77 -13.54 12.37
N PRO A 18 31.56 -13.23 11.08
CA PRO A 18 32.41 -13.75 10.03
C PRO A 18 33.84 -13.20 10.20
N SER A 19 34.83 -13.96 9.72
CA SER A 19 36.23 -13.53 9.74
C SER A 19 36.44 -12.27 8.91
N GLN A 20 37.49 -11.51 9.24
CA GLN A 20 37.87 -10.34 8.46
C GLN A 20 38.20 -10.76 7.02
N GLY A 21 37.51 -10.16 6.04
CA GLY A 21 37.65 -10.53 4.63
C GLY A 21 36.65 -11.57 4.10
N TYR A 22 35.78 -12.14 4.94
CA TYR A 22 34.72 -13.06 4.52
C TYR A 22 33.86 -12.49 3.37
N TRP A 23 33.49 -11.22 3.46
CA TRP A 23 32.70 -10.54 2.42
C TRP A 23 33.52 -10.28 1.15
N LEU A 24 34.81 -9.95 1.28
CA LEU A 24 35.74 -9.78 0.15
C LEU A 24 35.91 -11.09 -0.64
N MET A 25 35.90 -12.23 0.04
CA MET A 25 35.97 -13.56 -0.59
C MET A 25 34.69 -13.93 -1.33
N ASN A 26 33.55 -13.33 -0.97
CA ASN A 26 32.25 -13.59 -1.60
C ASN A 26 32.03 -12.71 -2.84
N ASP A 27 32.63 -11.52 -2.87
CA ASP A 27 32.53 -10.56 -3.99
C ASP A 27 33.55 -10.83 -5.11
N GLY A 28 34.64 -11.53 -4.82
CA GLY A 28 35.62 -11.96 -5.84
C GLY A 28 35.17 -13.23 -6.57
N GLU A 29 35.45 -13.35 -7.88
CA GLU A 29 35.16 -14.53 -8.72
C GLU A 29 35.80 -15.85 -8.25
N ARG A 30 36.58 -15.84 -7.15
CA ARG A 30 37.12 -17.03 -6.52
C ARG A 30 36.02 -17.76 -5.78
N LYS A 31 35.30 -18.62 -6.50
CA LYS A 31 34.36 -19.60 -5.94
C LYS A 31 35.03 -20.32 -4.77
N SER A 32 34.57 -20.05 -3.55
CA SER A 32 35.00 -20.80 -2.37
C SER A 32 34.77 -22.29 -2.65
N HIS A 33 35.75 -23.12 -2.29
CA HIS A 33 35.63 -24.56 -2.44
C HIS A 33 34.47 -25.04 -1.56
N LYS A 34 33.30 -25.23 -2.17
CA LYS A 34 32.13 -25.77 -1.48
C LYS A 34 32.47 -27.21 -1.13
N VAL A 35 32.69 -27.47 0.16
CA VAL A 35 32.76 -28.85 0.65
C VAL A 35 31.44 -29.51 0.23
N PRO A 36 31.47 -30.61 -0.53
CA PRO A 36 30.26 -31.30 -0.92
C PRO A 36 29.50 -31.70 0.34
N LEU A 37 28.18 -31.60 0.28
CA LEU A 37 27.33 -32.09 1.36
C LEU A 37 27.65 -33.59 1.57
N PRO A 38 27.74 -34.06 2.82
CA PRO A 38 27.92 -35.48 3.08
C PRO A 38 26.79 -36.26 2.41
N ALA A 39 27.14 -37.36 1.72
CA ALA A 39 26.15 -38.24 1.12
C ALA A 39 25.27 -38.83 2.23
N TYR A 40 23.98 -38.50 2.23
CA TYR A 40 23.02 -38.98 3.20
C TYR A 40 22.39 -40.28 2.66
N GLN A 41 22.39 -41.34 3.47
CA GLN A 41 21.88 -42.67 3.08
C GLN A 41 20.49 -42.99 3.65
N ASP A 42 19.88 -42.05 4.37
CA ASP A 42 18.60 -42.25 5.02
C ASP A 42 17.45 -41.89 4.07
N SER A 43 16.66 -42.89 3.71
CA SER A 43 15.50 -42.75 2.82
C SER A 43 14.38 -41.89 3.42
N TYR A 44 14.37 -41.68 4.75
CA TYR A 44 13.35 -40.86 5.41
C TYR A 44 13.51 -39.35 5.17
N LEU A 45 14.68 -38.90 4.69
CA LEU A 45 15.01 -37.48 4.48
C LEU A 45 15.00 -37.07 3.00
N GLU A 46 14.59 -37.96 2.09
CA GLU A 46 14.44 -37.65 0.66
C GLU A 46 13.29 -36.65 0.40
N GLU A 47 12.24 -36.70 1.22
CA GLU A 47 11.06 -35.83 1.07
C GLU A 47 10.63 -35.23 2.42
N ILE A 48 11.01 -33.97 2.67
CA ILE A 48 10.46 -33.20 3.79
C ILE A 48 9.23 -32.45 3.29
N ILE A 49 8.05 -33.02 3.51
CA ILE A 49 6.79 -32.35 3.20
C ILE A 49 6.52 -31.26 4.25
N TYR A 50 6.89 -30.03 3.92
CA TYR A 50 6.49 -28.87 4.71
C TYR A 50 4.99 -28.62 4.57
N LYS A 51 4.22 -29.13 5.53
CA LYS A 51 2.84 -28.69 5.76
C LYS A 51 2.90 -27.62 6.85
N PRO A 52 2.91 -26.31 6.51
CA PRO A 52 2.72 -25.30 7.52
C PRO A 52 1.32 -25.51 8.09
N GLU A 53 1.27 -26.13 9.26
CA GLU A 53 0.06 -26.16 10.04
C GLU A 53 -0.19 -24.71 10.41
N LEU A 54 -1.19 -24.10 9.78
CA LEU A 54 -1.71 -22.81 10.18
C LEU A 54 -2.08 -23.00 11.65
N GLN A 55 -1.24 -22.51 12.56
CA GLN A 55 -1.62 -22.24 13.92
C GLN A 55 -2.70 -21.17 13.82
N ARG A 56 -3.95 -21.60 13.58
CA ARG A 56 -5.10 -20.86 14.10
C ARG A 56 -4.78 -20.75 15.58
N GLU A 57 -4.73 -19.54 16.10
CA GLU A 57 -4.56 -19.33 17.52
C GLU A 57 -5.76 -19.95 18.26
N VAL A 58 -5.67 -21.26 18.52
CA VAL A 58 -6.56 -21.99 19.41
C VAL A 58 -6.09 -21.61 20.80
N GLY A 59 -6.67 -20.55 21.37
CA GLY A 59 -6.32 -20.17 22.74
C GLY A 59 -6.51 -18.72 23.14
N LYS A 60 -7.43 -17.99 22.51
CA LYS A 60 -8.27 -17.04 23.24
C LYS A 60 -9.69 -17.24 22.73
N THR A 61 -10.44 -18.11 23.38
CA THR A 61 -11.88 -17.89 23.49
C THR A 61 -12.03 -16.42 23.93
N PRO A 62 -12.71 -15.56 23.16
CA PRO A 62 -13.10 -14.26 23.67
C PRO A 62 -14.11 -14.53 24.78
N GLU A 63 -13.64 -14.74 26.01
CA GLU A 63 -14.48 -14.62 27.18
C GLU A 63 -15.07 -13.21 27.13
N LYS A 64 -16.36 -13.15 26.79
CA LYS A 64 -17.23 -11.97 26.79
C LYS A 64 -16.96 -10.95 25.68
N SER A 65 -17.52 -11.23 24.52
CA SER A 65 -18.37 -10.21 23.91
C SER A 65 -19.66 -10.83 23.40
N ASP A 66 -20.51 -11.27 24.34
CA ASP A 66 -21.93 -11.62 24.08
C ASP A 66 -22.77 -10.41 23.64
N ARG A 67 -22.13 -9.32 23.19
CA ARG A 67 -22.80 -8.27 22.42
C ARG A 67 -22.87 -8.74 20.96
N MET A 68 -23.60 -9.84 20.71
CA MET A 68 -24.07 -10.10 19.36
C MET A 68 -24.87 -8.87 18.92
N LEU A 69 -24.58 -8.37 17.72
CA LEU A 69 -25.39 -7.31 17.11
C LEU A 69 -26.85 -7.73 17.17
N THR A 70 -27.75 -6.84 17.58
CA THR A 70 -29.17 -7.12 17.49
C THR A 70 -29.58 -7.31 16.03
N GLU A 71 -30.62 -8.09 15.76
CA GLU A 71 -31.13 -8.31 14.39
C GLU A 71 -31.41 -6.98 13.67
N GLU A 72 -31.90 -5.98 14.41
CA GLU A 72 -32.11 -4.62 13.90
C GLU A 72 -30.82 -3.92 13.48
N GLN A 73 -29.75 -4.06 14.26
CA GLN A 73 -28.43 -3.50 13.93
C GLN A 73 -27.84 -4.18 12.69
N LEU A 74 -28.04 -5.48 12.57
CA LEU A 74 -27.58 -6.28 11.43
C LEU A 74 -28.34 -5.91 10.15
N ALA A 75 -29.67 -5.77 10.23
CA ALA A 75 -30.50 -5.29 9.13
C ALA A 75 -30.12 -3.86 8.70
N THR A 76 -29.81 -2.99 9.66
CA THR A 76 -29.31 -1.62 9.40
C THR A 76 -27.98 -1.68 8.65
N ALA A 77 -27.03 -2.51 9.10
CA ALA A 77 -25.72 -2.64 8.47
C ALA A 77 -25.81 -3.20 7.04
N MET A 78 -26.72 -4.13 6.78
CA MET A 78 -26.94 -4.69 5.43
C MET A 78 -27.59 -3.69 4.47
N THR A 79 -28.44 -2.80 4.99
CA THR A 79 -29.14 -1.81 4.18
C THR A 79 -28.29 -0.55 3.92
N PHE A 80 -27.30 -0.31 4.78
CA PHE A 80 -26.46 0.89 4.71
C PHE A 80 -25.69 0.97 3.40
N ARG A 81 -25.84 2.09 2.69
CA ARG A 81 -25.10 2.38 1.46
C ARG A 81 -24.17 3.56 1.68
N ILE A 82 -22.90 3.36 1.35
CA ILE A 82 -21.90 4.42 1.37
C ILE A 82 -22.20 5.39 0.22
N GLN A 83 -22.27 6.68 0.55
CA GLN A 83 -22.50 7.73 -0.45
C GLN A 83 -21.33 7.84 -1.43
N GLU A 84 -21.61 8.25 -2.67
CA GLU A 84 -20.57 8.48 -3.68
C GLU A 84 -19.77 9.77 -3.46
N SER A 85 -20.35 10.71 -2.71
CA SER A 85 -19.75 11.99 -2.37
C SER A 85 -20.22 12.44 -0.99
N VAL A 86 -19.32 13.05 -0.22
CA VAL A 86 -19.63 13.55 1.12
C VAL A 86 -19.41 15.06 1.16
N PRO A 87 -20.40 15.86 1.61
CA PRO A 87 -20.28 17.31 1.67
C PRO A 87 -19.24 17.76 2.72
N ARG A 88 -19.15 17.07 3.86
CA ARG A 88 -18.24 17.40 4.95
C ARG A 88 -17.63 16.15 5.56
N TYR A 89 -16.30 16.08 5.54
CA TYR A 89 -15.54 14.99 6.15
C TYR A 89 -15.36 15.20 7.66
N HIS A 90 -15.23 14.10 8.38
CA HIS A 90 -14.75 14.08 9.77
C HIS A 90 -13.40 14.80 9.90
N SER A 91 -13.15 15.44 11.04
CA SER A 91 -11.96 16.28 11.26
C SER A 91 -10.65 15.54 11.00
N LEU A 92 -10.55 14.28 11.42
CA LEU A 92 -9.40 13.40 11.19
C LEU A 92 -9.16 13.12 9.70
N ILE A 93 -10.23 12.82 8.96
CA ILE A 93 -10.16 12.55 7.52
C ILE A 93 -9.81 13.84 6.77
N SER A 94 -10.43 14.96 7.14
CA SER A 94 -10.12 16.28 6.57
C SER A 94 -8.65 16.67 6.78
N GLY A 95 -8.08 16.37 7.96
CA GLY A 95 -6.65 16.53 8.25
C GLY A 95 -5.76 15.72 7.29
N ALA A 96 -6.06 14.43 7.13
CA ALA A 96 -5.34 13.57 6.20
C ALA A 96 -5.46 14.06 4.74
N ARG A 97 -6.64 14.52 4.31
CA ARG A 97 -6.85 15.08 2.95
C ARG A 97 -6.03 16.32 2.69
N LYS A 98 -5.88 17.21 3.68
CA LYS A 98 -5.02 18.40 3.55
C LYS A 98 -3.56 18.02 3.32
N GLN A 99 -3.06 17.00 4.00
CA GLN A 99 -1.69 16.53 3.83
C GLN A 99 -1.47 15.79 2.51
N ALA A 100 -2.46 14.99 2.07
CA ALA A 100 -2.38 14.26 0.81
C ALA A 100 -2.21 15.16 -0.42
N LYS A 101 -2.51 16.46 -0.33
CA LYS A 101 -2.19 17.46 -1.38
C LYS A 101 -0.69 17.62 -1.64
N LYS A 102 0.17 17.25 -0.67
CA LYS A 102 1.63 17.20 -0.80
C LYS A 102 2.07 15.75 -0.60
N PRO A 103 1.79 14.87 -1.58
CA PRO A 103 1.93 13.43 -1.38
C PRO A 103 3.41 13.04 -1.20
N SER A 104 3.74 12.49 -0.05
CA SER A 104 4.93 11.67 0.11
C SER A 104 4.54 10.23 -0.19
N VAL A 105 5.27 9.57 -1.09
CA VAL A 105 4.97 8.18 -1.49
C VAL A 105 6.07 7.23 -1.04
N ASP A 106 5.69 5.99 -0.71
CA ASP A 106 6.63 4.93 -0.39
C ASP A 106 7.19 4.24 -1.66
N LYS A 107 8.03 3.21 -1.46
CA LYS A 107 8.59 2.37 -2.53
C LYS A 107 7.51 1.69 -3.40
N TYR A 108 6.29 1.56 -2.89
CA TYR A 108 5.14 0.93 -3.54
C TYR A 108 4.11 1.96 -4.02
N THR A 109 4.52 3.23 -4.16
CA THR A 109 3.70 4.36 -4.60
C THR A 109 2.45 4.62 -3.74
N ARG A 110 2.43 4.12 -2.50
CA ARG A 110 1.38 4.39 -1.51
C ARG A 110 1.66 5.68 -0.77
N LEU A 111 0.61 6.37 -0.35
CA LEU A 111 0.72 7.57 0.47
C LEU A 111 1.33 7.25 1.83
N VAL A 112 2.23 8.13 2.26
CA VAL A 112 2.87 8.13 3.57
C VAL A 112 2.48 9.41 4.29
N PHE A 113 1.91 9.27 5.48
CA PHE A 113 1.59 10.39 6.37
C PHE A 113 2.77 10.62 7.32
N GLY A 114 3.20 11.88 7.46
CA GLY A 114 4.25 12.26 8.42
C GLY A 114 3.75 12.21 9.87
N ARG A 115 4.69 12.26 10.84
CA ARG A 115 4.40 12.15 12.29
C ARG A 115 3.44 13.23 12.82
N ASP A 116 3.44 14.40 12.19
CA ASP A 116 2.62 15.54 12.64
C ASP A 116 1.13 15.38 12.31
N VAL A 117 0.76 14.36 11.54
CA VAL A 117 -0.62 14.15 11.09
C VAL A 117 -1.08 12.76 11.48
N VAL A 118 -2.33 12.69 11.93
CA VAL A 118 -2.97 11.42 12.30
C VAL A 118 -3.14 10.58 11.04
N ASN A 119 -2.55 9.39 11.03
CA ASN A 119 -2.73 8.45 9.94
C ASN A 119 -4.18 7.90 10.02
N PRO A 120 -5.01 8.06 8.97
CA PRO A 120 -6.39 7.57 8.95
C PRO A 120 -6.51 6.02 8.88
N GLY A 121 -5.43 5.29 9.15
CA GLY A 121 -5.40 3.83 9.04
C GLY A 121 -5.47 3.39 7.59
N MET A 122 -4.79 4.07 6.66
CA MET A 122 -4.86 3.77 5.23
C MET A 122 -3.47 3.60 4.59
N LYS A 123 -3.32 2.54 3.79
CA LYS A 123 -2.18 2.28 2.91
C LYS A 123 -2.67 2.19 1.47
N VAL A 124 -2.93 3.35 0.88
CA VAL A 124 -3.57 3.50 -0.43
C VAL A 124 -2.73 4.40 -1.35
N THR A 125 -2.89 4.24 -2.66
CA THR A 125 -2.23 5.09 -3.66
C THR A 125 -2.91 6.48 -3.74
N PRO A 126 -2.22 7.52 -4.25
CA PRO A 126 -2.84 8.84 -4.45
C PRO A 126 -4.13 8.79 -5.29
N LYS A 127 -4.22 7.86 -6.25
CA LYS A 127 -5.35 7.71 -7.16
C LYS A 127 -6.62 7.21 -6.46
N THR A 128 -6.48 6.34 -5.46
CA THR A 128 -7.61 5.73 -4.74
C THR A 128 -7.92 6.42 -3.41
N PHE A 129 -7.08 7.37 -3.00
CA PHE A 129 -7.16 8.01 -1.70
C PHE A 129 -8.49 8.74 -1.43
N ASP A 130 -9.02 9.49 -2.39
CA ASP A 130 -10.31 10.18 -2.20
C ASP A 130 -11.46 9.16 -2.01
N ARG A 131 -11.46 8.06 -2.78
CA ARG A 131 -12.43 6.97 -2.61
C ARG A 131 -12.31 6.30 -1.24
N ALA A 132 -11.08 6.08 -0.79
CA ALA A 132 -10.82 5.54 0.55
C ALA A 132 -11.35 6.48 1.64
N CYS A 133 -11.16 7.80 1.50
CA CYS A 133 -11.69 8.80 2.43
C CYS A 133 -13.23 8.75 2.52
N ILE A 134 -13.92 8.62 1.39
CA ILE A 134 -15.38 8.50 1.32
C ILE A 134 -15.84 7.21 2.00
N PHE A 135 -15.16 6.09 1.71
CA PHE A 135 -15.43 4.81 2.35
C PHE A 135 -15.27 4.89 3.88
N LEU A 136 -14.17 5.49 4.37
CA LEU A 136 -13.93 5.63 5.81
C LEU A 136 -14.94 6.57 6.48
N GLN A 137 -15.38 7.62 5.79
CA GLN A 137 -16.42 8.49 6.29
C GLN A 137 -17.76 7.75 6.43
N GLY A 138 -18.17 7.00 5.39
CA GLY A 138 -19.38 6.17 5.46
C GLY A 138 -19.28 5.07 6.52
N LEU A 139 -18.11 4.46 6.67
CA LEU A 139 -17.85 3.49 7.74
C LEU A 139 -17.99 4.14 9.13
N GLY A 140 -17.52 5.38 9.30
CA GLY A 140 -17.69 6.12 10.54
C GLY A 140 -19.13 6.54 10.82
N GLU A 141 -19.92 6.85 9.80
CA GLU A 141 -21.36 7.10 9.94
C GLU A 141 -22.11 5.85 10.35
N LEU A 142 -21.82 4.71 9.69
CA LEU A 142 -22.38 3.40 10.05
C LEU A 142 -22.02 2.99 11.48
N LEU A 143 -20.74 3.05 11.83
CA LEU A 143 -20.32 2.70 13.19
C LEU A 143 -20.86 3.70 14.23
N GLY A 144 -21.08 4.95 13.82
CA GLY A 144 -21.77 5.98 14.59
C GLY A 144 -23.19 5.58 15.01
N THR A 145 -23.93 4.85 14.17
CA THR A 145 -25.27 4.35 14.54
C THR A 145 -25.22 3.30 15.65
N PHE A 146 -24.06 2.65 15.83
CA PHE A 146 -23.83 1.69 16.91
C PHE A 146 -23.14 2.32 18.14
N GLY A 147 -22.99 3.65 18.19
CA GLY A 147 -22.37 4.37 19.30
C GLY A 147 -20.85 4.49 19.24
N TRP A 148 -20.21 4.02 18.16
CA TRP A 148 -18.78 4.13 17.98
C TRP A 148 -18.39 5.47 17.38
N LYS A 149 -17.24 6.02 17.80
CA LYS A 149 -16.72 7.29 17.31
C LYS A 149 -15.33 7.11 16.73
N LEU A 150 -15.07 7.78 15.60
CA LEU A 150 -13.73 7.81 15.01
C LEU A 150 -12.83 8.73 15.84
N VAL A 151 -11.82 8.16 16.49
CA VAL A 151 -10.91 8.86 17.41
C VAL A 151 -9.45 8.67 17.00
N LYS A 152 -8.57 9.53 17.53
CA LYS A 152 -7.11 9.35 17.43
C LYS A 152 -6.69 8.35 18.52
N SER A 153 -6.10 7.22 18.13
CA SER A 153 -5.48 6.25 19.05
C SER A 153 -4.09 6.70 19.48
N SER A 154 -3.57 6.09 20.56
CA SER A 154 -2.27 6.40 21.17
C SER A 154 -1.07 6.17 20.23
N ARG A 155 -1.23 5.35 19.19
CA ARG A 155 -0.18 5.00 18.22
C ARG A 155 -0.16 5.85 16.95
N GLU A 156 -0.67 7.08 17.01
CA GLU A 156 -0.79 7.99 15.84
C GLU A 156 -1.71 7.48 14.72
N MET A 157 -2.41 6.36 14.95
CA MET A 157 -3.42 5.82 14.05
C MET A 157 -4.82 6.29 14.44
N THR A 158 -5.76 6.30 13.50
CA THR A 158 -7.18 6.40 13.81
C THR A 158 -7.76 5.04 14.17
N GLY A 159 -8.71 5.03 15.10
CA GLY A 159 -9.51 3.86 15.43
C GLY A 159 -10.94 4.26 15.75
N PHE A 160 -11.81 3.27 15.90
CA PHE A 160 -13.16 3.49 16.39
C PHE A 160 -13.21 3.17 17.88
N SER A 161 -13.88 3.99 18.67
CA SER A 161 -14.05 3.75 20.12
C SER A 161 -15.50 3.92 20.56
N ASP A 162 -15.96 3.03 21.41
CA ASP A 162 -17.26 3.09 22.11
C ASP A 162 -17.13 3.67 23.54
N GLY A 163 -15.91 4.06 23.94
CA GLY A 163 -15.58 4.55 25.29
C GLY A 163 -14.95 3.50 26.21
N GLU A 164 -15.19 2.21 25.97
CA GLU A 164 -14.58 1.10 26.72
C GLU A 164 -13.40 0.51 25.96
N GLN A 165 -13.57 0.36 24.63
CA GLN A 165 -12.61 -0.29 23.75
C GLN A 165 -12.22 0.63 22.60
N THR A 166 -11.08 0.34 21.98
CA THR A 166 -10.64 1.00 20.74
C THR A 166 -10.30 -0.06 19.72
N LEU A 167 -11.04 -0.05 18.61
CA LEU A 167 -10.79 -0.89 17.45
C LEU A 167 -9.85 -0.15 16.50
N GLU A 168 -8.61 -0.62 16.43
CA GLU A 168 -7.65 -0.18 15.41
C GLU A 168 -7.89 -0.97 14.12
N PHE A 169 -7.85 -0.29 12.98
CA PHE A 169 -8.02 -0.93 11.66
C PHE A 169 -7.04 -0.33 10.65
N GLU A 170 -6.78 -1.07 9.57
CA GLU A 170 -5.97 -0.60 8.46
C GLU A 170 -6.59 -1.02 7.12
N ILE A 171 -6.92 -0.04 6.28
CA ILE A 171 -7.37 -0.25 4.90
C ILE A 171 -6.14 -0.30 4.01
N LYS A 172 -5.87 -1.48 3.44
CA LYS A 172 -4.69 -1.71 2.59
C LYS A 172 -5.11 -1.97 1.15
N GLU A 173 -4.66 -1.13 0.24
CA GLU A 173 -4.80 -1.38 -1.19
C GLU A 173 -3.79 -2.46 -1.64
N PRO A 174 -4.26 -3.54 -2.29
CA PRO A 174 -3.36 -4.48 -2.94
C PRO A 174 -2.72 -3.79 -4.14
N VAL A 175 -1.39 -3.74 -4.15
CA VAL A 175 -0.62 -3.20 -5.28
C VAL A 175 0.36 -4.25 -5.76
N THR A 176 0.32 -4.51 -7.06
CA THR A 176 1.27 -5.36 -7.75
C THR A 176 2.26 -4.46 -8.48
N LYS A 177 3.55 -4.60 -8.18
CA LYS A 177 4.58 -3.85 -8.87
C LYS A 177 4.80 -4.46 -10.26
N ILE A 178 4.38 -3.74 -11.29
CA ILE A 178 4.71 -4.11 -12.67
C ILE A 178 6.10 -3.53 -12.97
N GLN A 179 7.01 -4.38 -13.45
CA GLN A 179 8.33 -3.93 -13.88
C GLN A 179 8.15 -3.05 -15.11
N HIS A 180 8.56 -1.78 -15.03
CA HIS A 180 8.53 -0.90 -16.17
C HIS A 180 9.58 -1.40 -17.18
N SER A 181 9.14 -2.05 -18.25
CA SER A 181 9.95 -2.16 -19.45
C SER A 181 9.96 -0.78 -20.12
N PRO A 182 11.14 -0.23 -20.47
CA PRO A 182 11.20 0.95 -21.32
C PRO A 182 10.30 0.69 -22.53
N LEU A 183 9.45 1.65 -22.89
CA LEU A 183 8.79 1.60 -24.18
C LEU A 183 9.89 1.40 -25.21
N GLN A 184 9.84 0.30 -25.98
CA GLN A 184 10.67 0.16 -27.16
C GLN A 184 10.47 1.44 -27.95
N GLU A 185 11.55 2.20 -28.07
CA GLU A 185 11.64 3.42 -28.84
C GLU A 185 11.02 3.09 -30.21
N CYS A 186 9.82 3.61 -30.46
CA CYS A 186 9.10 3.26 -31.66
C CYS A 186 9.88 3.88 -32.81
N ASP A 187 10.50 3.03 -33.63
CA ASP A 187 11.45 3.35 -34.71
C ASP A 187 10.84 4.23 -35.84
N TRP A 188 9.62 4.75 -35.68
CA TRP A 188 9.02 5.68 -36.64
C TRP A 188 9.66 7.08 -36.62
N MET A 189 10.50 7.41 -35.63
CA MET A 189 11.24 8.68 -35.62
C MET A 189 12.49 8.69 -36.52
N THR A 190 12.91 7.58 -37.11
CA THR A 190 14.06 7.56 -38.06
C THR A 190 13.63 7.62 -39.54
N GLY A 191 12.33 7.74 -39.83
CA GLY A 191 11.78 7.72 -41.19
C GLY A 191 11.57 9.08 -41.88
N PHE A 192 12.07 10.20 -41.34
CA PHE A 192 12.05 11.50 -42.04
C PHE A 192 13.28 11.66 -42.95
N SER A 193 13.42 10.79 -43.95
CA SER A 193 14.21 11.12 -45.14
C SER A 193 13.37 12.05 -46.01
N GLY A 194 13.92 13.23 -46.29
CA GLY A 194 13.16 14.36 -46.83
C GLY A 194 12.50 14.07 -48.18
N THR A 195 11.17 14.07 -48.17
CA THR A 195 10.40 14.42 -49.37
C THR A 195 10.23 15.94 -49.34
N PRO A 196 10.69 16.69 -50.36
CA PRO A 196 10.46 18.12 -50.43
C PRO A 196 8.96 18.39 -50.45
N MET A 197 8.54 19.24 -49.52
CA MET A 197 7.19 19.74 -49.34
C MET A 197 6.71 20.37 -50.66
N SER A 198 5.91 19.64 -51.44
CA SER A 198 5.26 20.20 -52.62
C SER A 198 4.31 21.30 -52.16
N MET A 199 4.56 22.51 -52.64
CA MET A 199 3.73 23.69 -52.39
C MET A 199 2.27 23.38 -52.69
N PHE A 200 1.42 23.53 -51.67
CA PHE A 200 -0.02 23.61 -51.87
C PHE A 200 -0.33 24.84 -52.76
N PRO A 201 -1.20 24.70 -53.76
CA PRO A 201 -1.71 25.86 -54.49
C PRO A 201 -2.60 26.71 -53.55
N PRO A 202 -2.64 28.03 -53.75
CA PRO A 202 -3.42 28.93 -52.91
C PRO A 202 -4.91 28.62 -53.01
N ALA A 203 -5.57 28.61 -51.85
CA ALA A 203 -7.01 28.46 -51.74
C ALA A 203 -7.71 29.72 -52.28
N ASP A 204 -8.55 29.54 -53.29
CA ASP A 204 -9.49 30.54 -53.78
C ASP A 204 -10.51 30.88 -52.67
N LEU A 205 -10.37 32.09 -52.12
CA LEU A 205 -11.36 32.74 -51.28
C LEU A 205 -12.50 33.25 -52.16
N SER A 206 -13.52 32.42 -52.40
CA SER A 206 -14.82 32.88 -52.88
C SER A 206 -15.94 32.52 -51.90
N SER A 207 -16.36 33.56 -51.17
CA SER A 207 -17.74 33.96 -50.89
C SER A 207 -18.80 32.91 -50.52
N GLY A 208 -19.36 33.05 -49.32
CA GLY A 208 -20.68 32.50 -48.99
C GLY A 208 -21.08 32.69 -47.52
N LEU A 209 -21.42 33.92 -47.12
CA LEU A 209 -22.14 34.19 -45.86
C LEU A 209 -23.64 33.94 -46.08
N PRO A 210 -24.30 33.06 -45.31
CA PRO A 210 -25.75 33.03 -45.27
C PRO A 210 -26.28 34.00 -44.19
N THR A 211 -27.15 34.90 -44.62
CA THR A 211 -28.02 35.73 -43.76
C THR A 211 -28.99 34.85 -42.96
N PRO A 212 -29.28 35.18 -41.69
CA PRO A 212 -30.32 34.51 -40.91
C PRO A 212 -31.70 35.07 -41.27
N GLY A 213 -32.58 34.19 -41.76
CA GLY A 213 -34.00 34.47 -41.97
C GLY A 213 -34.80 34.32 -40.68
N GLN A 214 -35.79 35.21 -40.56
CA GLN A 214 -36.86 35.26 -39.56
C GLN A 214 -37.80 34.06 -39.64
#